data_AF-A0A7V8WC54-F1
#
_entry.id   AF-A0A7V8WC54-F1
#
_cell.length_a   1.000
_cell.length_b   1.000
_cell.length_c   1.000
_cell.angle_alpha   90.00
_cell.angle_beta   90.00
_cell.angle_gamma   90.00
#
_symmetry.space_group_name_H-M   'P 1'
#
loop_
_entity.id
_entity.type
_entity.pdbx_description
1 polymer ?
#
loop_
_entity_poly.entity_id
_entity_poly.type
_entity_poly.pdbx_seq_one_letter_code
_entity_poly.pdbx_strand_id
1 'polypeptide(L)'
;MDNHEFPGKSSQSERWALAARQFQRIFEGAGWNVKSLPRGAAFDADLLVRRRKAAYAVELKAGSEGRSDRLIPLFAQAALQVMRGDRRNARPLAVVSAPRIPVHAAEQVLQFAAEYAPDVAVGVLDFQGLRRFRGPELEDLNAGPVAPPSAARSGSVRNVRHLFSDLNQWMLKALLAPELPAHLLSAPRGRYGNASQLARAAHVSVMSAFRFVQQLREEGYLHESSSSLELVRRQDLFARWQAAGDRAVRELPMKFRLPGDARAQLRKVLSSGRACLGLFAAADALRLGFVDGVPPHVYVERLQPSSLVAWKSLRPSEAGELPDVVLRQAPSPQSVFRGMVRADGAAVADVIQVWLDVASHPARGREQADLIRQRVLDPIIGKGFAGSAAPGRHSRGAGTCRLHTRLPRQ
;
A
#
# COMPACT_ATOMS: atom_id res chain seq x y z
N MET A 1 28.28 -27.24 8.99
CA MET A 1 28.77 -26.56 7.78
C MET A 1 27.68 -26.70 6.76
N ASP A 2 27.04 -25.58 6.41
CA ASP A 2 26.46 -25.29 5.09
C ASP A 2 25.74 -23.94 5.22
N ASN A 3 26.47 -22.92 4.80
CA ASN A 3 26.13 -21.52 4.89
C ASN A 3 25.18 -21.19 3.73
N HIS A 4 23.87 -21.23 3.95
CA HIS A 4 22.92 -20.64 3.00
C HIS A 4 22.87 -19.13 3.23
N GLU A 5 23.77 -18.46 2.52
CA GLU A 5 23.86 -17.00 2.39
C GLU A 5 22.57 -16.47 1.75
N PHE A 6 21.78 -15.72 2.52
CA PHE A 6 20.65 -14.96 2.00
C PHE A 6 21.19 -13.86 1.05
N PRO A 7 20.66 -13.67 -0.18
CA PRO A 7 21.06 -12.52 -0.98
C PRO A 7 20.51 -11.26 -0.31
N GLY A 8 21.42 -10.50 0.31
CA GLY A 8 21.17 -9.19 0.87
C GLY A 8 20.78 -8.17 -0.19
N LYS A 9 20.65 -6.91 0.23
CA LYS A 9 20.55 -5.71 -0.64
C LYS A 9 21.31 -5.96 -1.93
N SER A 10 20.63 -5.92 -3.09
CA SER A 10 21.31 -6.23 -4.35
C SER A 10 22.59 -5.44 -4.46
N SER A 11 23.68 -6.16 -4.69
CA SER A 11 25.01 -5.56 -4.67
C SER A 11 25.05 -4.41 -5.68
N GLN A 12 25.90 -3.41 -5.45
CA GLN A 12 26.06 -2.31 -6.39
C GLN A 12 26.34 -2.83 -7.82
N SER A 13 27.06 -3.96 -7.92
CA SER A 13 27.33 -4.69 -9.17
C SER A 13 26.07 -5.24 -9.84
N GLU A 14 25.13 -5.83 -9.09
CA GLU A 14 23.87 -6.35 -9.62
C GLU A 14 22.95 -5.24 -10.13
N ARG A 15 22.85 -4.14 -9.38
CA ARG A 15 22.06 -2.96 -9.79
C ARG A 15 22.62 -2.33 -11.04
N TRP A 16 23.95 -2.21 -11.12
CA TRP A 16 24.62 -1.74 -12.32
C TRP A 16 24.36 -2.67 -13.51
N ALA A 17 24.44 -4.00 -13.33
CA ALA A 17 24.18 -4.96 -14.40
C ALA A 17 22.74 -4.94 -14.92
N LEU A 18 21.76 -4.62 -14.08
CA LEU A 18 20.36 -4.41 -14.50
C LEU A 18 20.19 -3.11 -15.28
N ALA A 19 20.76 -2.01 -14.77
CA ALA A 19 20.74 -0.72 -15.45
C ALA A 19 21.43 -0.80 -16.82
N ALA A 20 22.58 -1.47 -16.92
CA ALA A 20 23.33 -1.65 -18.17
C ALA A 20 22.51 -2.46 -19.20
N ARG A 21 21.88 -3.56 -18.79
CA ARG A 21 21.00 -4.35 -19.66
C ARG A 21 19.80 -3.54 -20.17
N GLN A 22 19.22 -2.69 -19.32
CA GLN A 22 18.11 -1.84 -19.75
C GLN A 22 18.59 -0.76 -20.72
N PHE A 23 19.69 -0.09 -20.39
CA PHE A 23 20.30 0.91 -21.26
C PHE A 23 20.58 0.33 -22.65
N GLN A 24 21.24 -0.84 -22.70
CA GLN A 24 21.55 -1.53 -23.94
C GLN A 24 20.29 -1.81 -24.76
N ARG A 25 19.23 -2.35 -24.14
CA ARG A 25 17.94 -2.60 -24.82
C ARG A 25 17.32 -1.33 -25.41
N ILE A 26 17.36 -0.21 -24.69
CA ILE A 26 16.81 1.07 -25.15
C ILE A 26 17.57 1.57 -26.39
N PHE A 27 18.90 1.54 -26.32
CA PHE A 27 19.76 2.04 -27.39
C PHE A 27 19.73 1.13 -28.62
N GLU A 28 19.87 -0.18 -28.45
CA GLU A 28 19.79 -1.15 -29.55
C GLU A 28 18.41 -1.12 -30.23
N GLY A 29 17.33 -1.03 -29.45
CA GLY A 29 15.97 -0.89 -29.97
C GLY A 29 15.74 0.39 -30.80
N ALA A 30 16.57 1.41 -30.61
CA ALA A 30 16.58 2.65 -31.38
C ALA A 30 17.69 2.69 -32.47
N GLY A 31 18.28 1.54 -32.78
CA GLY A 31 19.27 1.37 -33.85
C GLY A 31 20.69 1.82 -33.50
N TRP A 32 21.03 1.93 -32.21
CA TRP A 32 22.40 2.18 -31.77
C TRP A 32 23.16 0.86 -31.61
N ASN A 33 24.44 0.87 -31.99
CA ASN A 33 25.38 -0.19 -31.64
C ASN A 33 25.96 0.10 -30.26
N VAL A 34 25.80 -0.83 -29.31
CA VAL A 34 26.29 -0.70 -27.93
C VAL A 34 27.46 -1.65 -27.73
N LYS A 35 28.60 -1.15 -27.23
CA LYS A 35 29.77 -1.95 -26.87
C LYS A 35 30.17 -1.67 -25.44
N SER A 36 30.25 -2.72 -24.62
CA SER A 36 30.87 -2.62 -23.30
C SER A 36 32.37 -2.46 -23.44
N LEU A 37 32.96 -1.51 -22.72
CA LEU A 37 34.40 -1.33 -22.69
C LEU A 37 35.00 -2.13 -21.51
N PRO A 38 36.16 -2.78 -21.68
CA PRO A 38 36.84 -3.43 -20.56
C PRO A 38 37.18 -2.38 -19.50
N ARG A 39 36.92 -2.67 -18.22
CA ARG A 39 37.38 -1.85 -17.09
C ARG A 39 38.89 -2.03 -16.91
N GLY A 40 39.68 -1.45 -17.81
CA GLY A 40 41.13 -1.60 -17.87
C GLY A 40 41.90 -0.53 -17.11
N ALA A 41 41.39 0.71 -17.09
CA ALA A 41 41.95 1.81 -16.31
C ALA A 41 40.88 2.48 -15.44
N ALA A 42 41.30 3.04 -14.29
CA ALA A 42 40.43 3.92 -13.53
C ALA A 42 39.98 5.07 -14.45
N PHE A 43 38.67 5.36 -14.47
CA PHE A 43 38.05 6.46 -15.23
C PHE A 43 37.82 6.23 -16.73
N ASP A 44 37.94 5.00 -17.25
CA ASP A 44 37.40 4.68 -18.58
C ASP A 44 35.87 4.60 -18.54
N ALA A 45 35.22 5.06 -19.61
CA ALA A 45 33.77 4.98 -19.74
C ALA A 45 33.29 3.52 -19.73
N ASP A 46 32.17 3.27 -19.06
CA ASP A 46 31.55 1.94 -18.98
C ASP A 46 31.15 1.38 -20.38
N LEU A 47 30.59 2.21 -21.26
CA LEU A 47 30.05 1.79 -22.56
C LEU A 47 30.41 2.78 -23.68
N LEU A 48 30.44 2.29 -24.93
CA LEU A 48 30.49 3.09 -26.14
C LEU A 48 29.24 2.80 -26.98
N VAL A 49 28.48 3.85 -27.32
CA VAL A 49 27.32 3.73 -28.20
C VAL A 49 27.53 4.51 -29.50
N ARG A 50 27.11 3.95 -30.63
CA ARG A 50 27.26 4.58 -31.96
C ARG A 50 26.01 4.42 -32.81
N ARG A 51 25.60 5.49 -33.48
CA ARG A 51 24.53 5.49 -34.49
C ARG A 51 24.89 6.48 -35.59
N ARG A 52 25.00 5.99 -36.83
CA ARG A 52 25.37 6.80 -38.00
C ARG A 52 26.64 7.63 -37.73
N LYS A 53 26.50 8.96 -37.60
CA LYS A 53 27.59 9.92 -37.36
C LYS A 53 27.73 10.31 -35.88
N ALA A 54 26.84 9.86 -35.00
CA ALA A 54 26.90 10.13 -33.57
C ALA A 54 27.55 8.98 -32.80
N ALA A 55 28.39 9.34 -31.82
CA ALA A 55 29.00 8.42 -30.89
C ALA A 55 29.00 9.03 -29.48
N TYR A 56 28.69 8.22 -28.47
CA TYR A 56 28.78 8.60 -27.07
C TYR A 56 29.63 7.62 -26.26
N ALA A 57 30.55 8.15 -25.47
CA ALA A 57 31.17 7.44 -24.35
C ALA A 57 30.25 7.60 -23.14
N VAL A 58 29.88 6.50 -22.51
CA VAL A 58 28.80 6.46 -21.52
C VAL A 58 29.32 6.01 -20.18
N GLU A 59 29.05 6.80 -19.15
CA GLU A 59 29.22 6.39 -17.76
C GLU A 59 27.87 6.18 -17.09
N LEU A 60 27.66 5.00 -16.49
CA LEU A 60 26.37 4.60 -15.94
C LEU A 60 26.47 4.39 -14.43
N LYS A 61 25.63 5.11 -13.67
CA LYS A 61 25.50 4.92 -12.22
C LYS A 61 24.10 4.43 -11.84
N ALA A 62 24.05 3.36 -11.05
CA ALA A 62 22.81 2.77 -10.56
C ALA A 62 22.60 3.06 -9.06
N GLY A 63 21.61 3.89 -8.76
CA GLY A 63 21.13 4.17 -7.40
C GLY A 63 20.20 3.09 -6.88
N SER A 64 20.03 3.01 -5.56
CA SER A 64 18.99 2.19 -4.92
C SER A 64 17.63 2.88 -4.91
N GLU A 65 17.59 4.20 -5.06
CA GLU A 65 16.42 5.07 -4.91
C GLU A 65 16.45 6.16 -5.98
N GLY A 66 15.28 6.51 -6.54
CA GLY A 66 15.15 7.50 -7.62
C GLY A 66 14.86 8.92 -7.17
N ARG A 67 15.26 9.30 -5.95
CA ARG A 67 15.08 10.67 -5.44
C ARG A 67 16.20 11.59 -5.95
N SER A 68 15.89 12.85 -6.19
CA SER A 68 16.86 13.82 -6.75
C SER A 68 18.09 14.03 -5.86
N ASP A 69 17.93 14.06 -4.54
CA ASP A 69 19.03 14.15 -3.56
C ASP A 69 19.99 12.95 -3.60
N ARG A 70 19.57 11.82 -4.19
CA ARG A 70 20.41 10.64 -4.44
C ARG A 70 20.91 10.57 -5.88
N LEU A 71 20.09 10.98 -6.85
CA LEU A 71 20.43 10.92 -8.27
C LEU A 71 21.41 12.02 -8.68
N ILE A 72 21.30 13.24 -8.14
CA ILE A 72 22.18 14.36 -8.50
C ILE A 72 23.64 14.05 -8.15
N PRO A 73 23.99 13.55 -6.94
CA PRO A 73 25.38 13.16 -6.65
C PRO A 73 25.90 12.05 -7.58
N LEU A 74 25.06 11.07 -7.93
CA LEU A 74 25.43 10.00 -8.86
C LEU A 74 25.65 10.53 -10.28
N PHE A 75 24.82 11.47 -10.71
CA PHE A 75 24.97 12.14 -12.01
C PHE A 75 26.26 12.95 -12.03
N ALA A 76 26.52 13.77 -11.01
CA ALA A 76 27.76 14.56 -10.91
C ALA A 76 28.99 13.65 -10.97
N GLN A 77 28.96 12.52 -10.25
CA GLN A 77 30.02 11.53 -10.32
C GLN A 77 30.18 10.95 -11.73
N ALA A 78 29.08 10.54 -12.38
CA ALA A 78 29.11 10.00 -13.74
C ALA A 78 29.66 11.02 -14.75
N ALA A 79 29.23 12.28 -14.64
CA ALA A 79 29.68 13.38 -15.48
C ALA A 79 31.19 13.63 -15.34
N LEU A 80 31.70 13.70 -14.11
CA LEU A 80 33.13 13.87 -13.86
C LEU A 80 33.96 12.71 -14.41
N GLN A 81 33.46 11.49 -14.30
CA GLN A 81 34.17 10.29 -14.75
C GLN A 81 34.20 10.18 -16.28
N VAL A 82 33.05 10.38 -16.94
CA VAL A 82 32.99 10.35 -18.42
C VAL A 82 33.78 11.50 -19.05
N MET A 83 33.88 12.64 -18.36
CA MET A 83 34.70 13.75 -18.82
C MET A 83 36.21 13.45 -18.72
N ARG A 84 36.63 12.65 -17.74
CA ARG A 84 38.06 12.33 -17.55
C ARG A 84 38.57 11.23 -18.47
N GLY A 85 37.72 10.29 -18.87
CA GLY A 85 38.10 9.14 -19.70
C GLY A 85 38.48 9.47 -21.14
N ASP A 86 39.22 8.56 -21.79
CA ASP A 86 39.49 8.64 -23.23
C ASP A 86 38.18 8.45 -24.02
N ARG A 87 37.78 9.51 -24.73
CA ARG A 87 36.48 9.57 -25.40
C ARG A 87 36.51 8.99 -26.82
N ARG A 88 37.65 8.61 -27.40
CA ARG A 88 37.78 8.02 -28.76
C ARG A 88 36.85 8.63 -29.83
N ASN A 89 36.85 9.97 -29.94
CA ASN A 89 35.94 10.76 -30.82
C ASN A 89 34.44 10.60 -30.54
N ALA A 90 34.06 10.31 -29.30
CA ALA A 90 32.69 10.24 -28.83
C ALA A 90 32.39 11.38 -27.85
N ARG A 91 31.13 11.80 -27.80
CA ARG A 91 30.65 12.81 -26.85
C ARG A 91 30.42 12.18 -25.47
N PRO A 92 30.63 12.90 -24.36
CA PRO A 92 30.37 12.37 -23.03
C PRO A 92 28.85 12.25 -22.77
N LEU A 93 28.41 11.11 -22.26
CA LEU A 93 27.04 10.86 -21.80
C LEU A 93 27.09 10.29 -20.37
N ALA A 94 26.52 11.03 -19.43
CA ALA A 94 26.35 10.58 -18.05
C ALA A 94 24.93 10.09 -17.83
N VAL A 95 24.78 8.84 -17.36
CA VAL A 95 23.48 8.20 -17.16
C VAL A 95 23.31 7.79 -15.72
N VAL A 96 22.17 8.15 -15.14
CA VAL A 96 21.74 7.64 -13.83
C VAL A 96 20.51 6.77 -13.97
N SER A 97 20.47 5.72 -13.16
CA SER A 97 19.34 4.80 -13.10
C SER A 97 18.98 4.46 -11.66
N ALA A 98 17.71 4.18 -11.42
CA ALA A 98 17.19 3.63 -10.18
C ALA A 98 15.96 2.77 -10.48
N PRO A 99 15.46 1.95 -9.54
CA PRO A 99 14.31 1.09 -9.80
C PRO A 99 13.06 1.82 -10.31
N ARG A 100 12.81 3.02 -9.76
CA ARG A 100 11.73 3.91 -10.15
C ARG A 100 12.18 5.35 -9.93
N ILE A 101 11.96 6.21 -10.91
CA ILE A 101 12.31 7.63 -10.83
C ILE A 101 11.04 8.46 -11.11
N PRO A 102 10.60 9.31 -10.17
CA PRO A 102 9.54 10.26 -10.45
C PRO A 102 9.94 11.24 -11.56
N VAL A 103 9.00 11.64 -12.42
CA VAL A 103 9.26 12.59 -13.52
C VAL A 103 9.94 13.86 -12.99
N HIS A 104 9.45 14.43 -11.89
CA HIS A 104 10.05 15.63 -11.29
C HIS A 104 11.52 15.45 -10.87
N ALA A 105 11.90 14.26 -10.39
CA ALA A 105 13.28 13.98 -10.00
C ALA A 105 14.18 13.84 -11.23
N ALA A 106 13.66 13.25 -12.32
CA ALA A 106 14.35 13.24 -13.60
C ALA A 106 14.55 14.66 -14.14
N GLU A 107 13.51 15.50 -14.14
CA GLU A 107 13.59 16.91 -14.57
C GLU A 107 14.59 17.71 -13.72
N GLN A 108 14.66 17.46 -12.41
CA GLN A 108 15.68 18.09 -11.55
C GLN A 108 17.11 17.68 -11.92
N VAL A 109 17.33 16.41 -12.30
CA VAL A 109 18.65 15.96 -12.79
C VAL A 109 18.97 16.61 -14.14
N LEU A 110 18.00 16.73 -15.05
CA LEU A 110 18.17 17.41 -16.34
C LEU A 110 18.50 18.90 -16.17
N GLN A 111 17.80 19.58 -15.24
CA GLN A 111 18.05 20.98 -14.91
C GLN A 111 19.44 21.17 -14.30
N PHE A 112 19.82 20.31 -13.35
CA PHE A 112 21.17 20.32 -12.78
C PHE A 112 22.24 20.09 -13.85
N ALA A 113 22.04 19.15 -14.77
CA ALA A 113 22.94 18.92 -15.90
C ALA A 113 23.05 20.13 -16.83
N ALA A 114 21.95 20.86 -17.05
CA ALA A 114 21.92 22.10 -17.82
C ALA A 114 22.83 23.18 -17.23
N GLU A 115 22.80 23.30 -15.91
CA GLU A 115 23.43 24.39 -15.20
C GLU A 115 24.92 24.08 -14.92
N TYR A 116 25.24 22.85 -14.53
CA TYR A 116 26.56 22.50 -14.00
C TYR A 116 27.41 21.63 -14.94
N ALA A 117 26.82 21.05 -15.99
CA ALA A 117 27.54 20.19 -16.95
C ALA A 117 27.00 20.34 -18.39
N PRO A 118 27.00 21.55 -18.98
CA PRO A 118 26.39 21.82 -20.28
C PRO A 118 27.02 21.01 -21.44
N ASP A 119 28.30 20.65 -21.31
CA ASP A 119 29.04 19.88 -22.31
C ASP A 119 28.86 18.35 -22.19
N VAL A 120 28.09 17.89 -21.20
CA VAL A 120 27.81 16.48 -20.95
C VAL A 120 26.35 16.17 -21.28
N ALA A 121 26.14 15.24 -22.20
CA ALA A 121 24.81 14.71 -22.44
C ALA A 121 24.33 13.96 -21.18
N VAL A 122 23.03 14.04 -20.89
CA VAL A 122 22.44 13.46 -19.68
C VAL A 122 21.41 12.40 -20.06
N GLY A 123 21.41 11.31 -19.30
CA GLY A 123 20.39 10.27 -19.34
C GLY A 123 19.85 9.94 -17.94
N VAL A 124 18.54 9.79 -17.84
CA VAL A 124 17.84 9.30 -16.65
C VAL A 124 16.90 8.19 -17.10
N LEU A 125 17.04 7.00 -16.53
CA LEU A 125 16.19 5.86 -16.87
C LEU A 125 15.81 5.02 -15.64
N ASP A 126 14.60 4.48 -15.63
CA ASP A 126 14.14 3.58 -14.57
C ASP A 126 13.58 2.25 -15.10
N PHE A 127 13.43 1.24 -14.24
CA PHE A 127 12.93 -0.07 -14.66
C PHE A 127 11.44 -0.09 -15.04
N GLN A 128 10.70 1.02 -14.82
CA GLN A 128 9.29 1.19 -15.20
C GLN A 128 9.11 1.83 -16.58
N GLY A 129 10.21 2.14 -17.26
CA GLY A 129 10.22 2.64 -18.63
C GLY A 129 10.24 4.16 -18.75
N LEU A 130 10.35 4.92 -17.64
CA LEU A 130 10.72 6.32 -17.73
C LEU A 130 12.11 6.41 -18.35
N ARG A 131 12.22 7.22 -19.39
CA ARG A 131 13.51 7.55 -20.02
C ARG A 131 13.52 9.00 -20.45
N ARG A 132 14.50 9.75 -19.95
CA ARG A 132 14.76 11.15 -20.25
C ARG A 132 16.22 11.30 -20.64
N PHE A 133 16.48 11.73 -21.85
CA PHE A 133 17.78 12.01 -22.42
C PHE A 133 17.77 13.42 -23.00
N ARG A 134 18.90 14.10 -22.81
CA ARG A 134 19.17 15.40 -23.43
C ARG A 134 20.59 15.38 -23.96
N GLY A 135 20.72 15.64 -25.25
CA GLY A 135 21.98 15.66 -25.97
C GLY A 135 21.74 15.32 -27.43
N PRO A 136 22.60 15.78 -28.36
CA PRO A 136 22.33 15.66 -29.78
C PRO A 136 22.03 14.23 -30.24
N GLU A 137 20.93 14.05 -30.97
CA GLU A 137 20.44 12.74 -31.45
C GLU A 137 19.99 11.78 -30.34
N LEU A 138 19.69 12.25 -29.12
CA LEU A 138 19.16 11.41 -28.05
C LEU A 138 17.67 11.64 -27.77
N GLU A 139 17.08 12.69 -28.34
CA GLU A 139 15.71 13.12 -28.05
C GLU A 139 14.66 12.06 -28.42
N ASP A 140 14.93 11.26 -29.45
CA ASP A 140 14.08 10.15 -29.89
C ASP A 140 14.09 8.95 -28.94
N LEU A 141 15.04 8.90 -28.02
CA LEU A 141 15.10 7.91 -26.95
C LEU A 141 14.17 8.26 -25.78
N ASN A 142 13.54 9.44 -25.77
CA ASN A 142 12.65 9.85 -24.69
C ASN A 142 11.35 9.05 -24.69
N ALA A 143 10.85 8.74 -23.50
CA ALA A 143 9.48 8.28 -23.28
C ALA A 143 9.06 8.64 -21.86
N GLY A 144 7.80 9.02 -21.69
CA GLY A 144 7.19 9.09 -20.36
C GLY A 144 7.30 7.75 -19.62
N PRO A 145 6.99 7.73 -18.31
CA PRO A 145 6.74 6.45 -17.66
C PRO A 145 5.77 5.69 -18.56
N VAL A 146 6.05 4.43 -18.86
CA VAL A 146 5.03 3.60 -19.49
C VAL A 146 3.92 3.58 -18.45
N ALA A 147 2.85 4.35 -18.70
CA ALA A 147 1.62 4.17 -17.97
C ALA A 147 1.38 2.67 -18.05
N PRO A 148 1.28 1.95 -16.91
CA PRO A 148 0.95 0.53 -16.97
C PRO A 148 -0.24 0.47 -17.92
N PRO A 149 -0.17 -0.33 -19.00
CA PRO A 149 -1.07 -0.21 -20.14
C PRO A 149 -2.46 0.01 -19.56
N SER A 150 -3.05 1.18 -19.86
CA SER A 150 -4.44 1.46 -19.51
C SER A 150 -5.16 0.20 -19.90
N ALA A 151 -5.66 -0.53 -18.90
CA ALA A 151 -5.99 -1.94 -19.03
C ALA A 151 -6.97 -2.07 -20.19
N ALA A 152 -6.42 -2.34 -21.38
CA ALA A 152 -7.14 -2.78 -22.53
C ALA A 152 -7.57 -4.18 -22.13
N ARG A 153 -8.72 -4.21 -21.45
CA ARG A 153 -9.68 -5.30 -21.33
C ARG A 153 -9.14 -6.65 -21.80
N SER A 154 -8.20 -7.21 -21.04
CA SER A 154 -7.90 -8.64 -20.93
C SER A 154 -6.58 -8.84 -20.18
N GLY A 155 -6.66 -9.44 -18.99
CA GLY A 155 -5.50 -10.09 -18.38
C GLY A 155 -4.85 -9.40 -17.19
N SER A 156 -5.59 -9.08 -16.13
CA SER A 156 -5.16 -9.41 -14.75
C SER A 156 -6.26 -9.13 -13.71
N VAL A 157 -7.21 -10.05 -13.64
CA VAL A 157 -8.00 -10.30 -12.42
C VAL A 157 -7.09 -10.86 -11.29
N ARG A 158 -5.78 -11.06 -11.54
CA ARG A 158 -4.81 -11.62 -10.58
C ARG A 158 -4.12 -10.59 -9.68
N ASN A 159 -3.89 -9.33 -10.09
CA ASN A 159 -3.08 -8.40 -9.27
C ASN A 159 -3.84 -7.65 -8.17
N VAL A 160 -5.14 -7.40 -8.33
CA VAL A 160 -5.97 -6.74 -7.29
C VAL A 160 -6.11 -7.63 -6.04
N ARG A 161 -5.99 -8.96 -6.20
CA ARG A 161 -6.29 -9.97 -5.16
C ARG A 161 -5.15 -10.23 -4.17
N HIS A 162 -3.92 -9.82 -4.47
CA HIS A 162 -2.79 -10.08 -3.59
C HIS A 162 -2.73 -9.11 -2.38
N LEU A 163 -3.01 -7.82 -2.58
CA LEU A 163 -2.87 -6.83 -1.50
C LEU A 163 -3.83 -7.09 -0.33
N PHE A 164 -5.03 -7.60 -0.62
CA PHE A 164 -6.04 -7.94 0.38
C PHE A 164 -6.19 -9.46 0.56
N SER A 165 -5.08 -10.20 0.43
CA SER A 165 -5.02 -11.58 0.90
C SER A 165 -5.20 -11.64 2.43
N ASP A 166 -5.58 -12.79 2.97
CA ASP A 166 -5.90 -12.96 4.40
C ASP A 166 -4.78 -12.40 5.32
N LEU A 167 -3.55 -12.82 5.06
CA LEU A 167 -2.39 -12.38 5.85
C LEU A 167 -2.05 -10.90 5.65
N ASN A 168 -2.26 -10.37 4.43
CA ASN A 168 -2.00 -8.97 4.14
C ASN A 168 -3.05 -8.06 4.78
N GLN A 169 -4.31 -8.47 4.83
CA GLN A 169 -5.34 -7.76 5.59
C GLN A 169 -5.01 -7.71 7.09
N TRP A 170 -4.49 -8.81 7.66
CA TRP A 170 -4.00 -8.81 9.04
C TRP A 170 -2.85 -7.80 9.24
N MET A 171 -1.85 -7.81 8.36
CA MET A 171 -0.74 -6.84 8.44
C MET A 171 -1.21 -5.40 8.24
N LEU A 172 -2.21 -5.16 7.39
CA LEU A 172 -2.81 -3.85 7.20
C LEU A 172 -3.54 -3.36 8.46
N LYS A 173 -4.28 -4.24 9.13
CA LYS A 173 -4.87 -3.96 10.45
C LYS A 173 -3.78 -3.62 11.48
N ALA A 174 -2.66 -4.33 11.49
CA ALA A 174 -1.54 -4.03 12.39
C ALA A 174 -0.91 -2.64 12.15
N LEU A 175 -0.87 -2.17 10.89
CA LEU A 175 -0.43 -0.80 10.57
C LEU A 175 -1.43 0.27 11.03
N LEU A 176 -2.73 -0.03 11.02
CA LEU A 176 -3.80 0.89 11.41
C LEU A 176 -4.08 0.89 12.93
N ALA A 177 -3.67 -0.17 13.64
CA ALA A 177 -3.98 -0.39 15.05
C ALA A 177 -3.58 0.74 16.03
N PRO A 178 -2.43 1.44 15.84
CA PRO A 178 -2.09 2.57 16.71
C PRO A 178 -3.08 3.74 16.64
N GLU A 179 -3.87 3.83 15.57
CA GLU A 179 -4.81 4.93 15.33
C GLU A 179 -6.26 4.56 15.66
N LEU A 180 -6.50 3.30 16.06
CA LEU A 180 -7.82 2.79 16.43
C LEU A 180 -7.90 2.49 17.93
N PRO A 181 -9.05 2.73 18.58
CA PRO A 181 -9.29 2.33 19.96
C PRO A 181 -9.10 0.83 20.21
N ALA A 182 -8.59 0.47 21.40
CA ALA A 182 -8.30 -0.91 21.79
C ALA A 182 -9.49 -1.86 21.76
N HIS A 183 -10.67 -1.34 22.06
CA HIS A 183 -11.90 -2.12 22.06
C HIS A 183 -12.48 -2.35 20.65
N LEU A 184 -11.94 -1.70 19.60
CA LEU A 184 -12.44 -1.84 18.22
C LEU A 184 -11.53 -2.68 17.32
N LEU A 185 -10.26 -2.85 17.70
CA LEU A 185 -9.29 -3.70 17.01
C LEU A 185 -8.23 -4.21 17.99
N SER A 186 -8.12 -5.54 18.08
CA SER A 186 -7.04 -6.23 18.78
C SER A 186 -5.89 -6.48 17.81
N ALA A 187 -4.86 -5.66 17.88
CA ALA A 187 -3.67 -5.81 17.04
C ALA A 187 -2.44 -5.17 17.70
N PRO A 188 -1.22 -5.58 17.30
CA PRO A 188 0.01 -4.96 17.77
C PRO A 188 0.02 -3.44 17.51
N ARG A 189 0.24 -2.64 18.56
CA ARG A 189 0.19 -1.16 18.51
C ARG A 189 1.56 -0.49 18.36
N GLY A 190 2.39 -0.99 17.46
CA GLY A 190 3.73 -0.43 17.20
C GLY A 190 3.77 0.55 16.03
N ARG A 191 4.81 1.40 16.02
CA ARG A 191 5.30 2.03 14.78
C ARG A 191 6.44 1.17 14.24
N TYR A 192 6.35 0.78 12.97
CA TYR A 192 7.32 -0.13 12.36
C TYR A 192 8.14 0.62 11.31
N GLY A 193 9.46 0.55 11.41
CA GLY A 193 10.39 1.15 10.45
C GLY A 193 10.59 0.31 9.18
N ASN A 194 10.33 -0.99 9.24
CA ASN A 194 10.58 -1.91 8.12
C ASN A 194 9.75 -3.19 8.22
N ALA A 195 9.81 -3.98 7.14
CA ALA A 195 9.10 -5.25 7.02
C ALA A 195 9.45 -6.26 8.12
N SER A 196 10.71 -6.32 8.58
CA SER A 196 11.12 -7.28 9.63
C SER A 196 10.51 -6.94 10.99
N GLN A 197 10.39 -5.65 11.33
CA GLN A 197 9.70 -5.20 12.54
C GLN A 197 8.20 -5.50 12.46
N LEU A 198 7.56 -5.20 11.32
CA LEU A 198 6.16 -5.55 11.08
C LEU A 198 5.94 -7.07 11.17
N ALA A 199 6.84 -7.88 10.59
CA ALA A 199 6.77 -9.33 10.62
C ALA A 199 6.77 -9.88 12.05
N ARG A 200 7.69 -9.36 12.88
CA ARG A 200 7.81 -9.75 14.29
C ARG A 200 6.55 -9.40 15.06
N ALA A 201 6.04 -8.18 14.91
CA ALA A 201 4.85 -7.73 15.61
C ALA A 201 3.59 -8.50 15.16
N ALA A 202 3.43 -8.70 13.85
CA ALA A 202 2.29 -9.40 13.27
C ALA A 202 2.36 -10.93 13.41
N HIS A 203 3.47 -11.49 13.93
CA HIS A 203 3.74 -12.93 13.97
C HIS A 203 3.55 -13.61 12.61
N VAL A 204 4.30 -13.12 11.62
CA VAL A 204 4.33 -13.67 10.25
C VAL A 204 5.77 -13.83 9.78
N SER A 205 5.97 -14.54 8.66
CA SER A 205 7.31 -14.66 8.08
C SER A 205 7.82 -13.30 7.58
N VAL A 206 9.13 -13.06 7.70
CA VAL A 206 9.79 -11.85 7.17
C VAL A 206 9.55 -11.73 5.66
N MET A 207 9.54 -12.85 4.94
CA MET A 207 9.28 -12.87 3.50
C MET A 207 7.85 -12.40 3.16
N SER A 208 6.84 -12.84 3.92
CA SER A 208 5.45 -12.39 3.75
C SER A 208 5.32 -10.89 3.98
N ALA A 209 5.90 -10.38 5.07
CA ALA A 209 5.87 -8.95 5.37
C ALA A 209 6.65 -8.13 4.34
N PHE A 210 7.80 -8.63 3.86
CA PHE A 210 8.58 -7.96 2.83
C PHE A 210 7.78 -7.82 1.54
N ARG A 211 7.18 -8.90 1.04
CA ARG A 211 6.33 -8.86 -0.16
C ARG A 211 5.17 -7.89 -0.01
N PHE A 212 4.51 -7.89 1.15
CA PHE A 212 3.42 -6.95 1.44
C PHE A 212 3.88 -5.49 1.46
N VAL A 213 4.99 -5.18 2.13
CA VAL A 213 5.54 -3.82 2.21
C VAL A 213 6.01 -3.33 0.84
N GLN A 214 6.65 -4.19 0.03
CA GLN A 214 7.02 -3.83 -1.34
C GLN A 214 5.78 -3.56 -2.18
N GLN A 215 4.74 -4.41 -2.08
CA GLN A 215 3.49 -4.19 -2.80
C GLN A 215 2.83 -2.85 -2.41
N LEU A 216 2.75 -2.53 -1.11
CA LEU A 216 2.23 -1.23 -0.66
C LEU A 216 3.07 -0.07 -1.20
N ARG A 217 4.40 -0.21 -1.30
CA ARG A 217 5.29 0.82 -1.85
C ARG A 217 5.11 0.99 -3.35
N GLU A 218 5.09 -0.11 -4.11
CA GLU A 218 4.90 -0.13 -5.56
C GLU A 218 3.55 0.49 -5.96
N GLU A 219 2.51 0.22 -5.18
CA GLU A 219 1.17 0.78 -5.39
C GLU A 219 0.99 2.20 -4.82
N GLY A 220 2.01 2.73 -4.14
CA GLY A 220 2.06 4.11 -3.64
C GLY A 220 1.21 4.36 -2.39
N TYR A 221 1.06 3.35 -1.52
CA TYR A 221 0.34 3.43 -0.24
C TYR A 221 1.26 3.67 0.97
N LEU A 222 2.57 3.76 0.80
CA LEU A 222 3.50 4.13 1.87
C LEU A 222 4.11 5.50 1.64
N HIS A 223 4.25 6.29 2.71
CA HIS A 223 4.94 7.57 2.66
C HIS A 223 6.44 7.36 2.40
N GLU A 224 6.92 7.80 1.24
CA GLU A 224 8.27 7.48 0.76
C GLU A 224 9.40 8.06 1.61
N SER A 225 9.15 9.16 2.32
CA SER A 225 10.14 9.84 3.18
C SER A 225 9.95 9.58 4.68
N SER A 226 9.00 8.74 5.07
CA SER A 226 8.77 8.43 6.49
C SER A 226 9.81 7.41 6.96
N SER A 227 10.37 7.61 8.15
CA SER A 227 11.22 6.61 8.82
C SER A 227 10.42 5.39 9.31
N SER A 228 9.09 5.44 9.18
CA SER A 228 8.16 4.38 9.50
C SER A 228 7.26 4.00 8.31
N LEU A 229 6.67 2.81 8.37
CA LEU A 229 5.69 2.31 7.40
C LEU A 229 4.36 3.05 7.59
N GLU A 230 4.30 4.28 7.10
CA GLU A 230 3.15 5.16 7.24
C GLU A 230 2.24 5.08 6.01
N LEU A 231 0.96 4.75 6.24
CA LEU A 231 -0.01 4.62 5.16
C LEU A 231 -0.46 5.98 4.62
N VAL A 232 -0.37 6.17 3.31
CA VAL A 232 -0.88 7.33 2.56
C VAL A 232 -2.00 6.91 1.60
N ARG A 233 -2.68 7.87 0.98
CA ARG A 233 -3.80 7.61 0.03
C ARG A 233 -4.85 6.67 0.61
N ARG A 234 -5.15 6.85 1.90
CA ARG A 234 -6.01 5.92 2.67
C ARG A 234 -7.43 5.85 2.14
N GLN A 235 -7.97 6.93 1.58
CA GLN A 235 -9.28 6.91 0.92
C GLN A 235 -9.34 5.87 -0.20
N ASP A 236 -8.35 5.88 -1.09
CA ASP A 236 -8.23 4.93 -2.20
C ASP A 236 -7.95 3.51 -1.70
N LEU A 237 -7.08 3.35 -0.69
CA LEU A 237 -6.78 2.04 -0.09
C LEU A 237 -8.03 1.38 0.51
N PHE A 238 -8.82 2.12 1.29
CA PHE A 238 -10.06 1.62 1.88
C PHE A 238 -11.11 1.32 0.81
N ALA A 239 -11.29 2.20 -0.18
CA ALA A 239 -12.22 1.95 -1.29
C ALA A 239 -11.89 0.64 -2.03
N ARG A 240 -10.60 0.40 -2.31
CA ARG A 240 -10.13 -0.85 -2.92
C ARG A 240 -10.29 -2.06 -2.00
N TRP A 241 -10.10 -1.90 -0.70
CA TRP A 241 -10.29 -2.98 0.27
C TRP A 241 -11.75 -3.43 0.28
N GLN A 242 -12.69 -2.48 0.31
CA GLN A 242 -14.13 -2.77 0.22
C GLN A 242 -14.47 -3.46 -1.11
N ALA A 243 -13.95 -2.96 -2.24
CA ALA A 243 -14.15 -3.59 -3.55
C ALA A 243 -13.57 -5.02 -3.65
N ALA A 244 -12.51 -5.34 -2.90
CA ALA A 244 -11.92 -6.67 -2.86
C ALA A 244 -12.65 -7.65 -1.92
N GLY A 245 -13.55 -7.13 -1.07
CA GLY A 245 -14.31 -7.88 -0.07
C GLY A 245 -15.47 -8.70 -0.64
N ASP A 246 -15.87 -8.46 -1.89
CA ASP A 246 -16.98 -9.16 -2.54
C ASP A 246 -16.57 -10.60 -2.90
N ARG A 247 -16.77 -11.52 -1.94
CA ARG A 247 -16.47 -12.95 -2.07
C ARG A 247 -17.70 -13.76 -1.70
N ALA A 248 -17.99 -14.78 -2.50
CA ALA A 248 -18.91 -15.84 -2.09
C ALA A 248 -18.34 -16.52 -0.84
N VAL A 249 -19.11 -16.50 0.24
CA VAL A 249 -18.75 -17.13 1.51
C VAL A 249 -19.75 -18.23 1.80
N ARG A 250 -19.26 -19.34 2.35
CA ARG A 250 -20.13 -20.44 2.78
C ARG A 250 -20.88 -20.05 4.05
N GLU A 251 -22.17 -20.28 4.03
CA GLU A 251 -23.07 -20.04 5.15
C GLU A 251 -23.94 -21.27 5.40
N LEU A 252 -24.25 -21.49 6.67
CA LEU A 252 -25.14 -22.54 7.15
C LEU A 252 -26.14 -21.90 8.12
N PRO A 253 -27.41 -21.73 7.70
CA PRO A 253 -28.48 -21.31 8.59
C PRO A 253 -28.75 -22.39 9.64
N MET A 254 -28.73 -22.03 10.92
CA MET A 254 -28.87 -22.96 12.04
C MET A 254 -29.98 -22.53 13.00
N LYS A 255 -30.55 -23.52 13.69
CA LYS A 255 -31.42 -23.35 14.86
C LYS A 255 -30.80 -23.96 16.10
N PHE A 256 -31.18 -23.43 17.26
CA PHE A 256 -30.83 -24.04 18.53
C PHE A 256 -31.58 -25.37 18.69
N ARG A 257 -30.87 -26.42 19.12
CA ARG A 257 -31.50 -27.73 19.36
C ARG A 257 -32.46 -27.73 20.55
N LEU A 258 -32.18 -26.88 21.53
CA LEU A 258 -32.97 -26.75 22.75
C LEU A 258 -33.56 -25.34 22.79
N PRO A 259 -34.80 -25.15 23.29
CA PRO A 259 -35.33 -23.84 23.56
C PRO A 259 -34.55 -23.16 24.70
N GLY A 260 -34.49 -21.83 24.71
CA GLY A 260 -33.82 -21.07 25.77
C GLY A 260 -33.61 -19.61 25.43
N ASP A 261 -32.93 -18.89 26.33
CA ASP A 261 -32.52 -17.50 26.10
C ASP A 261 -31.50 -17.41 24.96
N ALA A 262 -31.86 -16.70 23.89
CA ALA A 262 -31.05 -16.59 22.68
C ALA A 262 -29.65 -16.02 22.95
N ARG A 263 -29.52 -15.06 23.88
CA ARG A 263 -28.22 -14.47 24.23
C ARG A 263 -27.31 -15.45 24.97
N ALA A 264 -27.83 -16.21 25.92
CA ALA A 264 -27.11 -17.27 26.61
C ALA A 264 -26.68 -18.37 25.62
N GLN A 265 -27.56 -18.76 24.70
CA GLN A 265 -27.26 -19.76 23.69
C GLN A 265 -26.19 -19.29 22.70
N LEU A 266 -26.26 -18.04 22.25
CA LEU A 266 -25.24 -17.45 21.39
C LEU A 266 -23.87 -17.39 22.07
N ARG A 267 -23.81 -17.01 23.36
CA ARG A 267 -22.56 -17.08 24.15
C ARG A 267 -21.98 -18.49 24.22
N LYS A 268 -22.84 -19.51 24.40
CA LYS A 268 -22.41 -20.91 24.37
C LYS A 268 -21.82 -21.30 23.01
N VAL A 269 -22.46 -20.90 21.91
CA VAL A 269 -21.93 -21.11 20.56
C VAL A 269 -20.55 -20.47 20.41
N LEU A 270 -20.39 -19.19 20.79
CA LEU A 270 -19.10 -18.49 20.70
C LEU A 270 -17.98 -19.15 21.52
N SER A 271 -18.32 -19.89 22.57
CA SER A 271 -17.35 -20.62 23.42
C SER A 271 -17.00 -22.02 22.92
N SER A 272 -17.76 -22.58 21.97
CA SER A 272 -17.62 -23.99 21.54
C SER A 272 -16.48 -24.24 20.54
N GLY A 273 -15.79 -23.19 20.12
CA GLY A 273 -14.64 -23.28 19.21
C GLY A 273 -14.06 -21.90 18.90
N ARG A 274 -13.23 -21.82 17.86
CA ARG A 274 -12.74 -20.52 17.36
C ARG A 274 -13.85 -19.82 16.58
N ALA A 275 -14.64 -19.05 17.30
CA ALA A 275 -15.79 -18.32 16.77
C ALA A 275 -15.85 -16.87 17.29
N CYS A 276 -16.46 -15.99 16.50
CA CYS A 276 -16.77 -14.62 16.90
C CYS A 276 -18.03 -14.12 16.19
N LEU A 277 -18.70 -13.12 16.76
CA LEU A 277 -19.78 -12.41 16.07
C LEU A 277 -19.24 -11.69 14.83
N GLY A 278 -20.01 -11.72 13.75
CA GLY A 278 -19.75 -10.99 12.51
C GLY A 278 -20.95 -10.14 12.07
N LEU A 279 -20.76 -9.38 11.00
CA LEU A 279 -21.79 -8.55 10.36
C LEU A 279 -22.55 -7.67 11.38
N PHE A 280 -23.88 -7.57 11.28
CA PHE A 280 -24.70 -6.68 12.12
C PHE A 280 -24.62 -7.02 13.60
N ALA A 281 -24.62 -8.30 13.97
CA ALA A 281 -24.48 -8.71 15.38
C ALA A 281 -23.15 -8.25 16.00
N ALA A 282 -22.09 -8.18 15.19
CA ALA A 282 -20.83 -7.59 15.62
C ALA A 282 -20.91 -6.05 15.72
N ALA A 283 -21.57 -5.38 14.76
CA ALA A 283 -21.80 -3.94 14.83
C ALA A 283 -22.55 -3.56 16.11
N ASP A 284 -23.61 -4.30 16.45
CA ASP A 284 -24.40 -4.10 17.67
C ASP A 284 -23.53 -4.27 18.93
N ALA A 285 -22.76 -5.37 19.00
CA ALA A 285 -21.87 -5.64 20.12
C ALA A 285 -20.75 -4.58 20.27
N LEU A 286 -20.32 -3.96 19.17
CA LEU A 286 -19.39 -2.82 19.17
C LEU A 286 -20.06 -1.47 19.44
N ARG A 287 -21.37 -1.43 19.70
CA ARG A 287 -22.19 -0.21 19.88
C ARG A 287 -22.17 0.72 18.67
N LEU A 288 -22.04 0.12 17.48
CA LEU A 288 -22.08 0.79 16.18
C LEU A 288 -23.26 0.32 15.33
N GLY A 289 -24.09 -0.58 15.86
CA GLY A 289 -25.23 -1.17 15.17
C GLY A 289 -26.43 -0.24 15.02
N PHE A 290 -27.13 -0.41 13.90
CA PHE A 290 -28.34 0.31 13.55
C PHE A 290 -29.39 -0.60 12.85
N VAL A 291 -28.97 -1.79 12.40
CA VAL A 291 -29.82 -2.71 11.65
C VAL A 291 -30.28 -3.85 12.54
N ASP A 292 -31.58 -3.90 12.83
CA ASP A 292 -32.22 -4.95 13.61
C ASP A 292 -32.93 -5.98 12.71
N GLY A 293 -33.32 -7.12 13.30
CA GLY A 293 -34.18 -8.12 12.67
C GLY A 293 -33.48 -9.09 11.72
N VAL A 294 -32.16 -8.98 11.55
CA VAL A 294 -31.35 -9.95 10.79
C VAL A 294 -30.81 -11.02 11.76
N PRO A 295 -30.85 -12.32 11.40
CA PRO A 295 -30.24 -13.36 12.22
C PRO A 295 -28.76 -13.08 12.53
N PRO A 296 -28.29 -13.33 13.76
CA PRO A 296 -26.91 -13.08 14.12
C PRO A 296 -25.98 -13.99 13.31
N HIS A 297 -24.91 -13.40 12.78
CA HIS A 297 -23.88 -14.14 12.06
C HIS A 297 -22.72 -14.46 13.00
N VAL A 298 -22.30 -15.73 12.99
CA VAL A 298 -21.14 -16.22 13.75
C VAL A 298 -20.08 -16.68 12.77
N TYR A 299 -18.93 -16.01 12.80
CA TYR A 299 -17.76 -16.45 12.07
C TYR A 299 -17.16 -17.69 12.70
N VAL A 300 -16.84 -18.66 11.84
CA VAL A 300 -16.09 -19.87 12.19
C VAL A 300 -14.94 -20.07 11.21
N GLU A 301 -13.88 -20.76 11.64
CA GLU A 301 -12.67 -20.91 10.82
C GLU A 301 -12.90 -21.76 9.56
N ARG A 302 -13.67 -22.85 9.66
CA ARG A 302 -14.00 -23.74 8.55
C ARG A 302 -15.42 -24.28 8.70
N LEU A 303 -16.15 -24.37 7.59
CA LEU A 303 -17.46 -25.02 7.49
C LEU A 303 -17.37 -26.28 6.63
N GLN A 304 -17.01 -27.38 7.28
CA GLN A 304 -16.87 -28.72 6.71
C GLN A 304 -17.49 -29.76 7.67
N PRO A 305 -17.90 -30.96 7.21
CA PRO A 305 -18.57 -31.95 8.06
C PRO A 305 -17.84 -32.24 9.39
N SER A 306 -16.51 -32.36 9.35
CA SER A 306 -15.67 -32.60 10.54
C SER A 306 -15.71 -31.44 11.55
N SER A 307 -15.81 -30.20 11.08
CA SER A 307 -15.90 -29.01 11.95
C SER A 307 -17.29 -28.81 12.56
N LEU A 308 -18.33 -29.42 11.99
CA LEU A 308 -19.69 -29.30 12.51
C LEU A 308 -19.90 -29.99 13.86
N VAL A 309 -19.02 -30.95 14.20
CA VAL A 309 -19.01 -31.65 15.48
C VAL A 309 -18.80 -30.69 16.66
N ALA A 310 -18.14 -29.54 16.45
CA ALA A 310 -17.95 -28.53 17.48
C ALA A 310 -19.28 -27.80 17.85
N TRP A 311 -20.27 -27.82 16.95
CA TRP A 311 -21.51 -27.03 17.08
C TRP A 311 -22.71 -27.89 17.51
N LYS A 312 -22.51 -28.80 18.49
CA LYS A 312 -23.53 -29.79 18.89
C LYS A 312 -24.84 -29.19 19.39
N SER A 313 -24.83 -27.96 19.91
CA SER A 313 -26.04 -27.24 20.35
C SER A 313 -26.88 -26.70 19.19
N LEU A 314 -26.39 -26.80 17.96
CA LEU A 314 -27.06 -26.32 16.75
C LEU A 314 -27.50 -27.49 15.87
N ARG A 315 -28.58 -27.26 15.12
CA ARG A 315 -29.01 -28.08 13.98
C ARG A 315 -29.16 -27.20 12.75
N PRO A 316 -28.97 -27.73 11.52
CA PRO A 316 -29.37 -27.03 10.31
C PRO A 316 -30.85 -26.62 10.37
N SER A 317 -31.15 -25.45 9.81
CA SER A 317 -32.53 -25.02 9.62
C SER A 317 -33.17 -25.79 8.47
N GLU A 318 -34.43 -26.12 8.61
CA GLU A 318 -35.22 -26.77 7.56
C GLU A 318 -35.76 -25.72 6.56
N ALA A 319 -36.22 -26.19 5.40
CA ALA A 319 -36.79 -25.30 4.39
C ALA A 319 -38.02 -24.57 4.95
N GLY A 320 -38.00 -23.23 4.91
CA GLY A 320 -39.08 -22.38 5.43
C GLY A 320 -38.94 -21.99 6.91
N GLU A 321 -37.99 -22.56 7.65
CA GLU A 321 -37.70 -22.11 9.02
C GLU A 321 -36.86 -20.83 9.02
N LEU A 322 -37.21 -19.89 9.90
CA LEU A 322 -36.34 -18.76 10.21
C LEU A 322 -35.15 -19.27 11.07
N PRO A 323 -33.90 -18.99 10.68
CA PRO A 323 -32.72 -19.41 11.44
C PRO A 323 -32.56 -18.56 12.70
N ASP A 324 -32.11 -19.20 13.78
CA ASP A 324 -31.78 -18.49 15.03
C ASP A 324 -30.37 -17.88 14.97
N VAL A 325 -29.48 -18.48 14.16
CA VAL A 325 -28.10 -18.04 13.94
C VAL A 325 -27.61 -18.51 12.57
N VAL A 326 -26.75 -17.74 11.92
CA VAL A 326 -26.08 -18.15 10.67
C VAL A 326 -24.61 -18.39 10.96
N LEU A 327 -24.14 -19.63 10.78
CA LEU A 327 -22.71 -19.90 10.79
C LEU A 327 -22.12 -19.49 9.44
N ARG A 328 -21.14 -18.61 9.45
CA ARG A 328 -20.46 -18.09 8.26
C ARG A 328 -18.98 -18.45 8.32
N GLN A 329 -18.43 -19.04 7.27
CA GLN A 329 -16.99 -19.29 7.23
C GLN A 329 -16.25 -17.94 7.10
N ALA A 330 -15.25 -17.68 7.94
CA ALA A 330 -14.51 -16.43 7.86
C ALA A 330 -13.84 -16.29 6.46
N PRO A 331 -14.05 -15.18 5.72
CA PRO A 331 -13.48 -14.98 4.39
C PRO A 331 -11.95 -14.76 4.41
N SER A 332 -11.43 -14.36 5.56
CA SER A 332 -10.00 -14.15 5.84
C SER A 332 -9.73 -14.52 7.30
N PRO A 333 -9.62 -15.83 7.62
CA PRO A 333 -9.55 -16.30 9.00
C PRO A 333 -8.40 -15.70 9.82
N GLN A 334 -7.21 -15.51 9.24
CA GLN A 334 -6.10 -14.89 9.96
C GLN A 334 -6.41 -13.42 10.29
N SER A 335 -6.98 -12.67 9.35
CA SER A 335 -7.39 -11.27 9.56
C SER A 335 -8.52 -11.13 10.58
N VAL A 336 -9.54 -11.99 10.50
CA VAL A 336 -10.73 -11.96 11.37
C VAL A 336 -10.35 -12.33 12.80
N PHE A 337 -9.76 -13.51 13.00
CA PHE A 337 -9.58 -14.05 14.35
C PHE A 337 -8.38 -13.47 15.09
N ARG A 338 -7.38 -12.91 14.39
CA ARG A 338 -6.29 -12.18 15.06
C ARG A 338 -6.72 -10.76 15.44
N GLY A 339 -7.59 -10.13 14.64
CA GLY A 339 -8.14 -8.78 14.88
C GLY A 339 -9.25 -8.72 15.93
N MET A 340 -9.93 -9.85 16.15
CA MET A 340 -11.05 -10.03 17.07
C MET A 340 -10.86 -9.35 18.43
N VAL A 341 -11.92 -8.70 18.90
CA VAL A 341 -12.00 -8.04 20.20
C VAL A 341 -12.97 -8.77 21.13
N ARG A 342 -12.97 -8.37 22.41
CA ARG A 342 -13.96 -8.78 23.40
C ARG A 342 -14.88 -7.59 23.68
N ALA A 343 -16.18 -7.78 23.46
CA ALA A 343 -17.21 -6.80 23.80
C ALA A 343 -18.30 -7.51 24.61
N ASP A 344 -18.62 -7.00 25.80
CA ASP A 344 -19.62 -7.56 26.72
C ASP A 344 -19.47 -9.09 26.95
N GLY A 345 -18.21 -9.56 27.05
CA GLY A 345 -17.86 -10.96 27.25
C GLY A 345 -17.94 -11.85 26.00
N ALA A 346 -18.43 -11.33 24.87
CA ALA A 346 -18.49 -12.02 23.59
C ALA A 346 -17.22 -11.78 22.76
N ALA A 347 -16.81 -12.79 21.98
CA ALA A 347 -15.82 -12.64 20.93
C ALA A 347 -16.48 -11.97 19.71
N VAL A 348 -15.89 -10.88 19.20
CA VAL A 348 -16.48 -10.05 18.14
C VAL A 348 -15.43 -9.70 17.10
N ALA A 349 -15.79 -9.76 15.82
CA ALA A 349 -14.94 -9.29 14.73
C ALA A 349 -14.59 -7.81 14.92
N ASP A 350 -13.39 -7.39 14.51
CA ASP A 350 -12.96 -6.00 14.62
C ASP A 350 -13.75 -5.07 13.70
N VAL A 351 -13.74 -3.77 14.03
CA VAL A 351 -14.52 -2.74 13.33
C VAL A 351 -14.23 -2.66 11.83
N ILE A 352 -12.98 -2.93 11.40
CA ILE A 352 -12.63 -2.91 9.98
C ILE A 352 -13.28 -4.10 9.28
N GLN A 353 -13.23 -5.29 9.89
CA GLN A 353 -13.91 -6.46 9.35
C GLN A 353 -15.42 -6.24 9.24
N VAL A 354 -16.05 -5.72 10.30
CA VAL A 354 -17.50 -5.43 10.29
C VAL A 354 -17.85 -4.45 9.19
N TRP A 355 -17.08 -3.37 9.03
CA TRP A 355 -17.27 -2.39 7.97
C TRP A 355 -17.17 -3.00 6.56
N LEU A 356 -16.21 -3.91 6.32
CA LEU A 356 -16.07 -4.59 5.04
C LEU A 356 -17.27 -5.50 4.74
N ASP A 357 -17.73 -6.25 5.74
CA ASP A 357 -18.72 -7.30 5.54
C ASP A 357 -20.14 -6.78 5.36
N VAL A 358 -20.50 -5.72 6.08
CA VAL A 358 -21.84 -5.13 5.97
C VAL A 358 -22.00 -4.32 4.68
N ALA A 359 -20.91 -3.84 4.07
CA ALA A 359 -20.96 -2.92 2.93
C ALA A 359 -21.70 -3.43 1.69
N SER A 360 -21.69 -4.73 1.44
CA SER A 360 -22.39 -5.38 0.32
C SER A 360 -23.58 -6.23 0.75
N HIS A 361 -23.94 -6.21 2.05
CA HIS A 361 -25.05 -7.02 2.54
C HIS A 361 -26.39 -6.47 2.02
N PRO A 362 -27.30 -7.32 1.48
CA PRO A 362 -28.52 -6.90 0.77
C PRO A 362 -29.58 -6.19 1.64
N ALA A 363 -29.49 -6.33 2.96
CA ALA A 363 -30.24 -5.49 3.90
C ALA A 363 -29.73 -4.02 3.85
N ARG A 364 -29.95 -3.24 4.91
CA ARG A 364 -29.40 -1.86 5.05
C ARG A 364 -27.88 -1.85 5.33
N GLY A 365 -27.15 -2.76 4.69
CA GLY A 365 -25.72 -2.98 4.88
C GLY A 365 -24.86 -1.78 4.50
N ARG A 366 -25.21 -1.10 3.40
CA ARG A 366 -24.51 0.11 2.96
C ARG A 366 -24.60 1.22 4.02
N GLU A 367 -25.80 1.47 4.54
CA GLU A 367 -26.03 2.47 5.59
C GLU A 367 -25.25 2.14 6.87
N GLN A 368 -25.24 0.86 7.26
CA GLN A 368 -24.45 0.38 8.41
C GLN A 368 -22.94 0.61 8.20
N ALA A 369 -22.42 0.35 6.99
CA ALA A 369 -21.02 0.58 6.67
C ALA A 369 -20.68 2.08 6.67
N ASP A 370 -21.56 2.92 6.15
CA ASP A 370 -21.38 4.38 6.11
C ASP A 370 -21.39 4.96 7.54
N LEU A 371 -22.25 4.46 8.44
CA LEU A 371 -22.25 4.83 9.85
C LEU A 371 -20.91 4.49 10.53
N ILE A 372 -20.40 3.26 10.35
CA ILE A 372 -19.11 2.84 10.90
C ILE A 372 -17.99 3.71 10.33
N ARG A 373 -18.03 3.99 9.03
CA ARG A 373 -17.07 4.85 8.37
C ARG A 373 -17.05 6.24 9.01
N GLN A 374 -18.21 6.89 9.10
CA GLN A 374 -18.32 8.24 9.64
C GLN A 374 -17.86 8.32 11.11
N ARG A 375 -18.27 7.36 11.94
CA ARG A 375 -17.98 7.40 13.39
C ARG A 375 -16.55 6.97 13.74
N VAL A 376 -15.94 6.09 12.96
CA VAL A 376 -14.68 5.43 13.35
C VAL A 376 -13.58 5.57 12.30
N LEU A 377 -13.88 5.39 11.01
CA LEU A 377 -12.85 5.25 9.98
C LEU A 377 -12.47 6.59 9.32
N ASP A 378 -13.38 7.55 9.18
CA ASP A 378 -13.05 8.85 8.58
C ASP A 378 -11.91 9.60 9.31
N PRO A 379 -11.83 9.59 10.67
CA PRO A 379 -10.69 10.17 11.39
C PRO A 379 -9.33 9.57 11.05
N ILE A 380 -9.27 8.31 10.61
CA ILE A 380 -8.02 7.64 10.19
C ILE A 380 -7.81 7.69 8.68
N ILE A 381 -8.88 7.74 7.89
CA ILE A 381 -8.82 7.87 6.43
C ILE A 381 -8.40 9.28 6.03
N GLY A 382 -8.89 10.31 6.73
CA GLY A 382 -8.67 11.73 6.41
C GLY A 382 -7.30 12.30 6.81
N LYS A 383 -6.47 11.58 7.56
CA LYS A 383 -5.17 12.08 8.06
C LYS A 383 -4.06 12.22 7.00
N GLY A 384 -4.34 11.89 5.73
CA GLY A 384 -3.41 12.17 4.64
C GLY A 384 -3.50 13.64 4.23
N PHE A 385 -2.50 14.45 4.64
CA PHE A 385 -2.40 15.93 4.52
C PHE A 385 -3.03 16.74 5.67
N ALA A 386 -2.35 16.75 6.82
CA ALA A 386 -2.31 17.93 7.68
C ALA A 386 -0.87 18.49 7.68
N GLY A 387 -0.50 19.13 6.57
CA GLY A 387 0.66 20.01 6.55
C GLY A 387 0.32 21.30 7.30
N SER A 388 1.10 21.59 8.35
CA SER A 388 1.38 22.93 8.89
C SER A 388 0.50 24.08 8.38
N ALA A 389 -0.63 24.30 9.03
CA ALA A 389 -1.22 25.63 9.13
C ALA A 389 -1.32 25.96 10.62
N ALA A 390 -0.39 26.78 11.10
CA ALA A 390 -0.52 27.42 12.39
C ALA A 390 -1.85 28.19 12.42
N PRO A 391 -2.65 28.13 13.50
CA PRO A 391 -3.81 28.99 13.62
C PRO A 391 -3.31 30.42 13.76
N GLY A 392 -3.47 31.20 12.69
CA GLY A 392 -3.29 32.64 12.70
C GLY A 392 -4.14 33.24 13.80
N ARG A 393 -3.47 33.91 14.76
CA ARG A 393 -4.12 34.75 15.75
C ARG A 393 -4.89 35.84 15.01
N HIS A 394 -6.21 35.75 14.97
CA HIS A 394 -7.04 36.92 14.72
C HIS A 394 -7.09 37.75 16.02
N SER A 395 -6.21 38.74 16.06
CA SER A 395 -6.36 39.92 16.90
C SER A 395 -7.70 40.58 16.59
N ARG A 396 -8.63 40.54 17.55
CA ARG A 396 -9.79 41.44 17.58
C ARG A 396 -9.27 42.86 17.86
N GLY A 397 -9.12 43.64 16.80
CA GLY A 397 -8.96 45.09 16.84
C GLY A 397 -10.33 45.76 16.94
N ALA A 398 -10.39 46.76 17.80
CA ALA A 398 -11.59 47.47 18.24
C ALA A 398 -12.32 48.23 17.10
N GLY A 399 -13.65 48.26 17.23
CA GLY A 399 -14.54 49.11 16.45
C GLY A 399 -15.72 49.55 17.31
N THR A 400 -15.46 50.40 18.30
CA THR A 400 -16.50 51.09 19.07
C THR A 400 -17.19 52.13 18.18
N CYS A 401 -18.38 51.81 17.67
CA CYS A 401 -19.26 52.78 17.05
C CYS A 401 -20.28 53.27 18.08
N ARG A 402 -20.16 54.55 18.45
CA ARG A 402 -21.01 55.26 19.40
C ARG A 402 -22.39 55.49 18.78
N LEU A 403 -23.45 55.02 19.42
CA LEU A 403 -24.82 55.48 19.19
C LEU A 403 -25.15 56.55 20.24
N HIS A 404 -25.24 57.79 19.78
CA HIS A 404 -25.82 58.91 20.52
C HIS A 404 -27.35 58.82 20.43
N THR A 405 -28.01 58.49 21.53
CA THR A 405 -29.43 58.79 21.76
C THR A 405 -29.56 60.13 22.48
N ARG A 406 -30.08 61.14 21.79
CA ARG A 406 -30.64 62.35 22.39
C ARG A 406 -32.13 62.10 22.65
N LEU A 407 -32.53 62.16 23.92
CA LEU A 407 -33.92 62.33 24.35
C LEU A 407 -34.28 63.83 24.27
N PRO A 408 -35.48 64.20 23.81
CA PRO A 408 -36.02 65.52 24.04
C PRO A 408 -36.69 65.59 25.42
N ARG A 409 -36.49 66.73 26.09
CA ARG A 409 -37.20 67.15 27.30
C ARG A 409 -38.68 67.36 27.00
N GLN A 410 -39.57 66.80 27.83
CA GLN A 410 -40.49 67.55 28.69
C GLN A 410 -40.77 66.73 29.94
#